data_AF-A0A941HT35-F1
#
_entry.id   AF-A0A941HT35-F1
#
_cell.length_a   1.000
_cell.length_b   1.000
_cell.length_c   1.000
_cell.angle_alpha   90.00
_cell.angle_beta   90.00
_cell.angle_gamma   90.00
#
_symmetry.space_group_name_H-M   'P 1'
#
loop_
_entity.id
_entity.type
_entity.pdbx_description
1 polymer ?
#
loop_
_entity_poly.entity_id
_entity_poly.type
_entity_poly.pdbx_seq_one_letter_code
_entity_poly.pdbx_strand_id
1 'polypeptide(L)'
;MKKKNGEKLHVWQPDMTLKGKNPSEIVMEEVACKPDSLTIIFKDFYSNRIKIVYDQECPLEYVVWSFRYGTEIGRSDLSRLDQDFSYLNSDESPYFFKVSNSSYIKSFDDNHIANKQLYPTVEHHLYLTGDDVFEVISNYEPKIIKYYG
;
A
#
# COMPACT_ATOMS: atom_id res chain seq x y z
N MET A 1 4.48 30.81 -7.49
CA MET A 1 3.83 29.63 -8.10
C MET A 1 3.10 28.87 -7.01
N LYS A 2 1.78 28.70 -7.09
CA LYS A 2 1.05 27.81 -6.16
C LYS A 2 1.54 26.38 -6.40
N LYS A 3 2.07 25.70 -5.37
CA LYS A 3 2.35 24.26 -5.44
C LYS A 3 1.05 23.58 -5.90
N LYS A 4 1.05 22.91 -7.05
CA LYS A 4 -0.01 21.95 -7.37
C LYS A 4 0.00 20.93 -6.22
N ASN A 5 -1.15 20.67 -5.60
CA ASN A 5 -1.30 19.63 -4.58
C ASN A 5 -1.09 18.26 -5.24
N GLY A 6 0.18 17.88 -5.41
CA GLY A 6 0.59 16.55 -5.85
C GLY A 6 0.29 15.50 -4.79
N GLU A 7 0.40 14.23 -5.18
CA GLU A 7 0.38 13.13 -4.22
C GLU A 7 1.45 13.33 -3.15
N LYS A 8 1.14 12.91 -1.93
CA LYS A 8 2.08 12.91 -0.81
C LYS A 8 2.09 11.53 -0.17
N LEU A 9 3.28 11.03 0.11
CA LEU A 9 3.50 9.73 0.71
C LEU A 9 3.67 9.92 2.21
N HIS A 10 2.90 9.19 3.00
CA HIS A 10 3.03 9.15 4.45
C HIS A 10 3.54 7.78 4.85
N VAL A 11 4.64 7.74 5.58
CA VAL A 11 5.18 6.49 6.11
C VAL A 11 4.12 5.80 6.96
N TRP A 12 3.94 4.51 6.70
CA TRP A 12 3.09 3.61 7.46
C TRP A 12 3.89 2.37 7.82
N GLN A 13 4.20 2.25 9.10
CA GLN A 13 5.03 1.18 9.64
C GLN A 13 4.22 0.36 10.65
N PRO A 14 3.44 -0.64 10.18
CA PRO A 14 2.72 -1.52 11.09
C PRO A 14 3.68 -2.40 11.89
N ASP A 15 3.20 -2.93 13.02
CA ASP A 15 3.98 -3.92 13.78
C ASP A 15 4.19 -5.17 12.93
N MET A 16 5.45 -5.48 12.63
CA MET A 16 5.83 -6.55 11.72
C MET A 16 7.21 -7.10 12.03
N THR A 17 7.48 -8.29 11.50
CA THR A 17 8.72 -9.04 11.79
C THR A 17 9.80 -8.89 10.73
N LEU A 18 9.54 -8.13 9.66
CA LEU A 18 10.55 -7.85 8.65
C LEU A 18 11.67 -6.99 9.23
N LYS A 19 12.87 -7.19 8.73
CA LYS A 19 14.08 -6.44 9.05
C LYS A 19 14.56 -5.68 7.81
N GLY A 20 15.12 -4.50 8.04
CA GLY A 20 15.60 -3.60 6.99
C GLY A 20 15.25 -2.16 7.32
N LYS A 21 15.94 -1.20 6.72
CA LYS A 21 15.67 0.23 6.97
C LYS A 21 14.74 0.83 5.94
N ASN A 22 14.75 0.28 4.73
CA ASN A 22 14.07 0.85 3.57
C ASN A 22 13.15 -0.18 2.89
N PRO A 23 12.13 0.29 2.15
CA PRO A 23 11.28 -0.58 1.35
C PRO A 23 12.06 -1.39 0.28
N SER A 24 13.22 -0.91 -0.17
CA SER A 24 14.09 -1.63 -1.11
C SER A 24 14.77 -2.87 -0.52
N GLU A 25 14.70 -3.07 0.80
CA GLU A 25 15.32 -4.20 1.51
C GLU A 25 14.35 -5.37 1.74
N ILE A 26 13.15 -5.28 1.15
CA ILE A 26 12.13 -6.33 1.14
C ILE A 26 11.74 -6.68 -0.29
N VAL A 27 11.24 -7.89 -0.49
CA VAL A 27 10.83 -8.45 -1.78
C VAL A 27 9.39 -8.90 -1.69
N MET A 28 8.61 -8.64 -2.74
CA MET A 28 7.26 -9.18 -2.90
C MET A 28 7.36 -10.59 -3.48
N GLU A 29 7.05 -11.63 -2.70
CA GLU A 29 7.16 -13.01 -3.16
C GLU A 29 5.90 -13.48 -3.91
N GLU A 30 4.72 -13.06 -3.45
CA GLU A 30 3.45 -13.55 -3.99
C GLU A 30 2.34 -12.50 -3.82
N VAL A 31 1.47 -12.42 -4.83
CA VAL A 31 0.15 -11.77 -4.74
C VAL A 31 -0.89 -12.81 -5.11
N ALA A 32 -1.86 -13.05 -4.23
CA ALA A 32 -2.99 -13.92 -4.51
C ALA A 32 -4.30 -13.17 -4.27
N CYS A 33 -5.14 -13.12 -5.31
CA CYS A 33 -6.47 -12.54 -5.29
C CYS A 33 -7.51 -13.67 -5.36
N LYS A 34 -8.39 -13.70 -4.37
CA LYS A 34 -9.52 -14.61 -4.24
C LYS A 34 -10.80 -13.78 -4.01
N PRO A 35 -11.99 -14.36 -4.19
CA PRO A 35 -13.24 -13.62 -3.97
C PRO A 35 -13.37 -13.01 -2.56
N ASP A 36 -12.80 -13.68 -1.56
CA ASP A 36 -12.90 -13.34 -0.14
C ASP A 36 -11.61 -12.74 0.44
N SER A 37 -10.56 -12.59 -0.37
CA SER A 37 -9.28 -12.10 0.13
C SER A 37 -8.34 -11.59 -0.96
N LEU A 38 -7.59 -10.54 -0.61
CA LEU A 38 -6.38 -10.12 -1.32
C LEU A 38 -5.21 -10.29 -0.37
N THR A 39 -4.23 -11.09 -0.77
CA THR A 39 -3.06 -11.39 0.04
C THR A 39 -1.78 -11.05 -0.69
N ILE A 40 -0.83 -10.48 0.05
CA ILE A 40 0.50 -10.12 -0.44
C ILE A 40 1.52 -10.70 0.54
N ILE A 41 2.50 -11.44 0.03
CA ILE A 41 3.58 -12.01 0.84
C ILE A 41 4.84 -11.19 0.60
N PHE A 42 5.42 -10.68 1.68
CA PHE A 42 6.71 -10.00 1.68
C PHE A 42 7.75 -10.82 2.43
N LYS A 43 8.99 -10.74 1.95
CA LYS A 43 10.16 -11.34 2.56
C LYS A 43 11.29 -10.32 2.68
N ASP A 44 12.04 -10.37 3.77
CA ASP A 44 13.29 -9.62 3.91
C ASP A 44 14.52 -10.46 3.53
N PHE A 45 15.70 -9.83 3.49
CA PHE A 45 16.97 -10.53 3.20
C PHE A 45 17.43 -11.49 4.31
N TYR A 46 16.77 -11.49 5.47
CA TYR A 46 16.99 -12.43 6.57
C TYR A 46 16.02 -13.61 6.54
N SER A 47 15.18 -13.69 5.51
CA SER A 47 14.13 -14.71 5.34
C SER A 47 12.98 -14.66 6.35
N ASN A 48 12.79 -13.54 7.07
CA ASN A 48 11.50 -13.30 7.74
C ASN A 48 10.45 -13.01 6.68
N ARG A 49 9.22 -13.48 6.93
CA ARG A 49 8.09 -13.24 6.04
C ARG A 49 6.90 -12.70 6.79
N ILE A 50 6.17 -11.84 6.09
CA ILE A 50 4.83 -11.41 6.50
C ILE A 50 3.84 -11.64 5.37
N LYS A 51 2.58 -11.76 5.75
CA LYS A 51 1.45 -11.78 4.86
C LYS A 51 0.55 -10.60 5.21
N ILE A 52 0.32 -9.75 4.21
CA ILE A 52 -0.66 -8.67 4.26
C ILE A 52 -1.97 -9.24 3.74
N VAL A 53 -3.05 -9.07 4.51
CA VAL A 53 -4.36 -9.67 4.22
C VAL A 53 -5.46 -8.63 4.28
N TYR A 54 -6.13 -8.43 3.15
CA TYR A 54 -7.43 -7.77 3.06
C TYR A 54 -8.50 -8.86 3.03
N ASP A 55 -9.34 -8.93 4.06
CA ASP A 55 -10.36 -9.97 4.24
C ASP A 55 -11.65 -9.45 4.90
N GLN A 56 -11.88 -8.13 4.88
CA GLN A 56 -13.11 -7.54 5.38
C GLN A 56 -14.07 -7.26 4.23
N GLU A 57 -15.36 -7.22 4.56
CA GLU A 57 -16.41 -6.86 3.60
C GLU A 57 -16.13 -5.45 3.06
N CYS A 58 -16.01 -5.36 1.74
CA CYS A 58 -15.93 -4.10 1.04
C CYS A 58 -17.29 -3.85 0.38
N PRO A 59 -17.78 -2.59 0.37
CA PRO A 59 -19.05 -2.24 -0.29
C PRO A 59 -19.10 -2.46 -1.81
N LEU A 60 -18.02 -2.96 -2.42
CA LEU A 60 -17.85 -3.12 -3.87
C LEU A 60 -17.58 -4.59 -4.23
N GLU A 61 -17.07 -4.87 -5.45
CA GLU A 61 -17.01 -6.21 -6.05
C GLU A 61 -16.17 -7.27 -5.29
N TYR A 62 -15.22 -6.88 -4.43
CA TYR A 62 -14.26 -7.78 -3.75
C TYR A 62 -14.10 -7.42 -2.26
N VAL A 63 -12.90 -7.63 -1.70
CA VAL A 63 -12.49 -7.18 -0.36
C VAL A 63 -11.81 -5.81 -0.35
N VAL A 64 -11.53 -5.25 -1.53
CA VAL A 64 -10.94 -3.91 -1.75
C VAL A 64 -11.59 -3.28 -2.97
N TRP A 65 -11.45 -1.96 -3.14
CA TRP A 65 -12.04 -1.26 -4.29
C TRP A 65 -11.33 -1.59 -5.59
N SER A 66 -10.01 -1.57 -5.54
CA SER A 66 -9.15 -1.76 -6.70
C SER A 66 -7.72 -1.98 -6.23
N PHE A 67 -6.95 -2.71 -7.01
CA PHE A 67 -5.52 -2.83 -6.84
C PHE A 67 -4.84 -2.81 -8.20
N ARG A 68 -3.55 -2.43 -8.22
CA ARG A 68 -2.70 -2.55 -9.40
C ARG A 68 -1.29 -2.97 -9.02
N TYR A 69 -0.70 -3.79 -9.88
CA TYR A 69 0.70 -4.18 -9.83
C TYR A 69 1.44 -3.50 -10.97
N GLY A 70 2.64 -2.99 -10.67
CA GLY A 70 3.56 -2.40 -11.63
C GLY A 70 4.99 -2.55 -11.15
N THR A 71 5.92 -2.02 -11.93
CA THR A 71 7.34 -1.95 -11.57
C THR A 71 7.72 -0.54 -11.15
N GLU A 72 8.83 -0.41 -10.41
CA GLU A 72 9.35 0.90 -9.98
C GLU A 72 9.49 1.88 -11.16
N ILE A 73 9.96 1.40 -12.32
CA ILE A 73 10.10 2.21 -13.55
C ILE A 73 8.75 2.80 -13.99
N GLY A 74 7.66 2.02 -13.88
CA GLY A 74 6.31 2.43 -14.22
C GLY A 74 5.74 3.52 -13.30
N ARG A 75 6.34 3.71 -12.12
CA ARG A 75 6.01 4.75 -11.14
C ARG A 75 7.23 5.55 -10.70
N SER A 76 8.10 5.87 -11.66
CA SER A 76 9.30 6.69 -11.44
C SER A 76 9.01 8.07 -10.82
N ASP A 77 7.76 8.55 -10.91
CA ASP A 77 7.27 9.75 -10.25
C ASP A 77 7.34 9.68 -8.72
N LEU A 78 7.21 8.49 -8.12
CA LEU A 78 7.19 8.28 -6.66
C LEU A 78 8.44 8.84 -5.97
N SER A 79 9.60 8.73 -6.63
CA SER A 79 10.89 9.24 -6.14
C SER A 79 10.91 10.77 -5.93
N ARG A 80 9.98 11.50 -6.55
CA ARG A 80 9.90 12.97 -6.51
C ARG A 80 8.79 13.48 -5.60
N LEU A 81 7.97 12.59 -5.04
CA LEU A 81 6.88 12.97 -4.16
C LEU A 81 7.41 13.37 -2.78
N ASP A 82 6.66 14.26 -2.12
CA ASP A 82 6.93 14.60 -0.73
C ASP A 82 6.68 13.37 0.15
N GLN A 83 7.64 13.04 1.02
CA GLN A 83 7.58 11.89 1.91
C GLN A 83 7.56 12.37 3.36
N ASP A 84 6.56 11.93 4.11
CA ASP A 84 6.36 12.27 5.51
C ASP A 84 6.74 11.10 6.41
N PHE A 85 7.87 11.24 7.09
CA PHE A 85 8.46 10.26 8.00
C PHE A 85 8.02 10.43 9.45
N SER A 86 7.06 11.31 9.75
CA SER A 86 6.65 11.61 11.14
C SER A 86 6.11 10.39 11.90
N TYR A 87 5.74 9.32 11.20
CA TYR A 87 5.22 8.05 11.75
C TYR A 87 6.21 6.88 11.63
N LEU A 88 7.49 7.16 11.39
CA LEU A 88 8.54 6.14 11.46
C LEU A 88 8.81 5.81 12.94
N ASN A 89 8.53 4.57 13.32
CA ASN A 89 8.64 4.09 14.71
C ASN A 89 9.96 3.36 14.99
N SER A 90 10.61 2.81 13.96
CA SER A 90 11.85 2.04 14.08
C SER A 90 12.69 2.12 12.80
N ASP A 91 13.99 2.35 12.99
CA ASP A 91 15.00 2.33 11.92
C ASP A 91 15.50 0.90 11.61
N GLU A 92 14.98 -0.13 12.29
CA GLU A 92 15.36 -1.53 12.06
C GLU A 92 14.26 -2.35 11.35
N SER A 93 13.10 -1.74 11.14
CA SER A 93 11.97 -2.32 10.44
C SER A 93 11.72 -1.53 9.16
N PRO A 94 11.39 -2.17 8.04
CA PRO A 94 11.01 -1.44 6.83
C PRO A 94 9.67 -0.73 7.04
N TYR A 95 9.17 -0.04 6.02
CA TYR A 95 7.89 0.64 6.09
C TYR A 95 7.20 0.61 4.72
N PHE A 96 5.91 0.88 4.74
CA PHE A 96 5.08 1.10 3.55
C PHE A 96 4.58 2.54 3.52
N PHE A 97 3.69 2.86 2.60
CA PHE A 97 3.13 4.20 2.50
C PHE A 97 1.61 4.21 2.44
N LYS A 98 1.03 5.26 3.00
CA LYS A 98 -0.31 5.73 2.66
C LYS A 98 -0.20 6.98 1.78
N VAL A 99 -1.02 7.08 0.75
CA VAL A 99 -0.95 8.18 -0.23
C VAL A 99 -2.10 9.15 -0.03
N SER A 100 -1.80 10.40 0.34
CA SER A 100 -2.77 11.49 0.35
C SER A 100 -2.78 12.23 -0.98
N ASN A 101 -3.89 12.91 -1.28
CA ASN A 101 -4.16 13.52 -2.59
C ASN A 101 -4.09 12.53 -3.77
N SER A 102 -4.25 11.23 -3.51
CA SER A 102 -4.17 10.12 -4.47
C SER A 102 -4.94 10.40 -5.76
N SER A 103 -4.22 10.40 -6.87
CA SER A 103 -4.75 10.41 -8.23
C SER A 103 -5.55 9.14 -8.53
N TYR A 104 -5.15 8.02 -7.93
CA TYR A 104 -5.85 6.76 -8.07
C TYR A 104 -7.23 6.83 -7.41
N ILE A 105 -7.35 7.34 -6.19
CA ILE A 105 -8.66 7.56 -5.55
C ILE A 105 -9.50 8.55 -6.38
N LYS A 106 -8.91 9.65 -6.84
CA LYS A 106 -9.61 10.66 -7.66
C LYS A 106 -10.18 10.10 -8.96
N SER A 107 -9.58 9.04 -9.53
CA SER A 107 -10.10 8.39 -10.73
C SER A 107 -11.48 7.74 -10.52
N PHE A 108 -11.87 7.52 -9.26
CA PHE A 108 -13.19 7.01 -8.89
C PHE A 108 -14.20 8.13 -8.60
N ASP A 109 -13.79 9.39 -8.47
CA ASP A 109 -14.70 10.45 -8.00
C ASP A 109 -15.87 10.73 -8.98
N ASP A 110 -15.72 10.39 -10.27
CA ASP A 110 -16.79 10.47 -11.27
C ASP A 110 -17.72 9.24 -11.29
N ASN A 111 -17.44 8.21 -10.46
CA ASN A 111 -18.22 6.99 -10.37
C ASN A 111 -19.38 7.14 -9.36
N HIS A 112 -20.60 6.83 -9.80
CA HIS A 112 -21.81 6.94 -8.99
C HIS A 112 -21.92 5.88 -7.88
N ILE A 113 -21.15 4.79 -7.96
CA ILE A 113 -21.14 3.68 -7.00
C ILE A 113 -20.00 3.83 -6.01
N ALA A 114 -18.81 4.19 -6.47
CA ALA A 114 -17.60 4.26 -5.64
C ALA A 114 -16.96 5.64 -5.76
N ASN A 115 -17.14 6.53 -4.78
CA ASN A 115 -16.50 7.83 -4.77
C ASN A 115 -16.23 8.32 -3.35
N LYS A 116 -15.41 9.37 -3.23
CA LYS A 116 -15.01 9.91 -1.93
C LYS A 116 -16.15 10.51 -1.11
N GLN A 117 -17.28 10.91 -1.72
CA GLN A 117 -18.43 11.42 -0.98
C GLN A 117 -19.18 10.28 -0.27
N LEU A 118 -19.36 9.15 -0.95
CA LEU A 118 -20.01 7.96 -0.38
C LEU A 118 -19.11 7.26 0.64
N TYR A 119 -17.80 7.27 0.42
CA TYR A 119 -16.84 6.58 1.28
C TYR A 119 -15.65 7.47 1.63
N PRO A 120 -15.82 8.39 2.59
CA PRO A 120 -14.82 9.38 2.94
C PRO A 120 -13.57 8.80 3.61
N THR A 121 -13.64 7.55 4.09
CA THR A 121 -12.55 6.84 4.78
C THR A 121 -11.70 5.98 3.84
N VAL A 122 -11.89 6.07 2.53
CA VAL A 122 -11.10 5.31 1.58
C VAL A 122 -9.62 5.73 1.62
N GLU A 123 -8.74 4.74 1.69
CA GLU A 123 -7.31 4.88 1.81
C GLU A 123 -6.60 4.29 0.58
N HIS A 124 -5.44 4.86 0.27
CA HIS A 124 -4.54 4.34 -0.76
C HIS A 124 -3.28 3.80 -0.07
N HIS A 125 -3.17 2.48 0.00
CA HIS A 125 -1.98 1.78 0.47
C HIS A 125 -1.02 1.56 -0.69
N LEU A 126 0.25 1.92 -0.49
CA LEU A 126 1.32 1.77 -1.45
C LEU A 126 2.43 0.90 -0.83
N TYR A 127 2.67 -0.22 -1.49
CA TYR A 127 3.76 -1.14 -1.21
C TYR A 127 4.81 -0.99 -2.28
N LEU A 128 5.96 -0.44 -1.89
CA LEU A 128 7.12 -0.26 -2.76
C LEU A 128 8.20 -1.26 -2.34
N THR A 129 8.76 -2.00 -3.28
CA THR A 129 9.98 -2.79 -3.08
C THR A 129 11.08 -2.24 -3.99
N GLY A 130 12.23 -2.92 -4.07
CA GLY A 130 13.28 -2.56 -5.04
C GLY A 130 12.85 -2.73 -6.50
N ASP A 131 11.87 -3.60 -6.79
CA ASP A 131 11.47 -3.93 -8.15
C ASP A 131 9.97 -3.68 -8.42
N ASP A 132 9.15 -3.75 -7.38
CA ASP A 132 7.70 -3.80 -7.45
C ASP A 132 7.04 -2.56 -6.87
N VAL A 133 5.92 -2.21 -7.48
CA VAL A 133 4.96 -1.24 -6.95
C VAL A 133 3.60 -1.92 -6.92
N PHE A 134 3.03 -2.05 -5.73
CA PHE A 134 1.67 -2.55 -5.55
C PHE A 134 0.84 -1.53 -4.80
N GLU A 135 -0.30 -1.18 -5.39
CA GLU A 135 -1.19 -0.15 -4.88
C GLU A 135 -2.56 -0.76 -4.60
N VAL A 136 -3.14 -0.44 -3.45
CA VAL A 136 -4.45 -0.95 -3.02
C VAL A 136 -5.32 0.21 -2.54
N ILE A 137 -6.54 0.28 -3.06
CA ILE A 137 -7.58 1.20 -2.61
C ILE A 137 -8.56 0.44 -1.71
N SER A 138 -8.66 0.82 -0.44
CA SER A 138 -9.45 0.09 0.57
C SER A 138 -10.09 1.03 1.58
N ASN A 139 -11.19 0.62 2.21
CA ASN A 139 -11.82 1.35 3.33
C ASN A 139 -11.17 1.09 4.70
N TYR A 140 -10.21 0.17 4.74
CA TYR A 140 -9.62 -0.32 5.98
C TYR A 140 -8.16 -0.75 5.75
N GLU A 141 -7.36 -0.69 6.82
CA GLU A 141 -6.00 -1.25 6.84
C GLU A 141 -6.04 -2.79 6.86
N PRO A 142 -5.14 -3.46 6.13
CA PRO A 142 -5.07 -4.92 6.12
C PRO A 142 -4.54 -5.47 7.44
N LYS A 143 -4.77 -6.77 7.67
CA LYS A 143 -4.09 -7.51 8.73
C LYS A 143 -2.65 -7.83 8.32
N ILE A 144 -1.72 -7.69 9.25
CA ILE A 144 -0.32 -8.08 9.05
C ILE A 144 -0.05 -9.33 9.89
N ILE A 145 0.30 -10.43 9.22
CA ILE A 145 0.45 -11.75 9.85
C ILE A 145 1.86 -12.25 9.60
N LYS A 146 2.54 -12.74 10.63
CA LYS A 146 3.80 -13.45 10.46
C LYS A 146 3.58 -14.73 9.64
N TYR A 147 4.40 -14.93 8.62
CA TYR A 147 4.26 -16.07 7.70
C TYR A 147 5.50 -16.96 7.75
N TYR A 148 5.32 -18.27 7.69
CA TYR A 148 6.42 -19.24 7.88
C TYR A 148 6.75 -20.07 6.63
N GLY A 149 5.98 -19.93 5.55
CA GLY A 149 6.05 -20.84 4.39
C GLY A 149 5.12 -22.02 4.60
#